data_AF-A0A182FQT1-F1
#
_entry.id   AF-A0A182FQT1-F1
#
_cell.length_a   1.000
_cell.length_b   1.000
_cell.length_c   1.000
_cell.angle_alpha   90.00
_cell.angle_beta   90.00
_cell.angle_gamma   90.00
#
_symmetry.space_group_name_H-M   'P 1'
#
loop_
_entity.id
_entity.type
_entity.pdbx_description
1 polymer ?
#
loop_
_entity_poly.entity_id
_entity_poly.type
_entity_poly.pdbx_seq_one_letter_code
_entity_poly.pdbx_strand_id
1 'polypeptide(L)'
;MVLLHVKRGEESQFLYETSTGVRVEQLGYELVTIYNGRLKVSRICSEIEELAKHGTMLPPDMLGLTDEQVEELHLVDEWADTCVPSGGWRFNRDPVGRRNGHQPQAKMAEVLEKAVADAKAIISKKLTGEGKPMTQRTVQEALDLLRGAVMIVYPMQLPPHDPIRMEFNNTEDLSGTQASLEVIEPAKVQLWFAGKLMLNDKLLGEIVGQNEKTKIIVKLAKLNEGAPGREPVISEDARRQMMAHAYRRQEELK
;
A
#
# COMPACT_ATOMS: atom_id res chain seq x y z
N MET A 1 -11.66 19.52 -15.75
CA MET A 1 -11.06 18.57 -14.80
C MET A 1 -10.08 19.28 -13.89
N VAL A 2 -10.36 19.24 -12.60
CA VAL A 2 -9.42 19.61 -11.56
C VAL A 2 -8.50 18.41 -11.31
N LEU A 3 -7.18 18.64 -11.34
CA LEU A 3 -6.18 17.62 -11.04
C LEU A 3 -5.70 17.78 -9.60
N LEU A 4 -5.93 16.77 -8.77
CA LEU A 4 -5.50 16.73 -7.38
C LEU A 4 -4.17 15.99 -7.28
N HIS A 5 -3.16 16.65 -6.73
CA HIS A 5 -1.95 16.00 -6.24
C HIS A 5 -2.17 15.64 -4.77
N VAL A 6 -2.48 14.36 -4.54
CA VAL A 6 -2.81 13.84 -3.22
C VAL A 6 -1.52 13.52 -2.47
N LYS A 7 -1.41 14.06 -1.25
CA LYS A 7 -0.28 13.86 -0.35
C LYS A 7 -0.73 13.35 1.01
N ARG A 8 0.20 12.72 1.74
CA ARG A 8 0.07 12.35 3.15
C ARG A 8 1.32 12.87 3.87
N GLY A 9 1.16 13.82 4.79
CA GLY A 9 2.29 14.59 5.30
C GLY A 9 2.99 15.35 4.17
N GLU A 10 4.29 15.09 3.97
CA GLU A 10 5.07 15.64 2.86
C GLU A 10 5.15 14.69 1.65
N GLU A 11 4.70 13.44 1.81
CA GLU A 11 4.87 12.41 0.80
C GLU A 11 3.79 12.47 -0.28
N SER A 12 4.23 12.44 -1.53
CA SER A 12 3.36 12.33 -2.70
C SER A 12 2.79 10.92 -2.84
N GLN A 13 1.46 10.81 -2.88
CA GLN A 13 0.78 9.53 -2.95
C GLN A 13 0.39 9.18 -4.39
N PHE A 14 -0.49 9.98 -4.99
CA PHE A 14 -0.98 9.79 -6.36
C PHE A 14 -1.61 11.08 -6.89
N LEU A 15 -1.88 11.09 -8.20
CA LEU A 15 -2.71 12.12 -8.84
C LEU A 15 -4.15 11.60 -8.98
N TYR A 16 -5.14 12.48 -8.86
CA TYR A 16 -6.56 12.14 -9.01
C TYR A 16 -7.28 13.21 -9.81
N GLU A 17 -8.09 12.82 -10.79
CA GLU A 17 -8.85 13.74 -11.64
C GLU A 17 -10.30 13.81 -11.18
N THR A 18 -10.82 15.02 -11.06
CA THR A 18 -12.20 15.25 -10.61
C THR A 18 -12.79 16.54 -11.21
N SER A 19 -14.00 16.91 -10.80
CA SER A 19 -14.69 18.16 -11.19
C SER A 19 -14.89 19.07 -9.97
N THR A 20 -15.00 20.37 -10.21
CA THR A 20 -15.36 21.37 -9.19
C THR A 20 -16.74 21.12 -8.58
N GLY A 21 -17.62 20.38 -9.28
CA GLY A 21 -18.97 20.04 -8.81
C GLY A 21 -19.05 18.88 -7.82
N VAL A 22 -17.94 18.23 -7.47
CA VAL A 22 -17.94 17.11 -6.51
C VAL A 22 -18.00 17.63 -5.06
N ARG A 23 -18.80 16.96 -4.21
CA ARG A 23 -18.84 17.27 -2.77
C ARG A 23 -17.56 16.80 -2.10
N VAL A 24 -17.05 17.59 -1.16
CA VAL A 24 -15.82 17.27 -0.43
C VAL A 24 -15.93 15.94 0.31
N GLU A 25 -17.10 15.60 0.85
CA GLU A 25 -17.37 14.31 1.48
C GLU A 25 -17.13 13.12 0.53
N GLN A 26 -17.76 13.17 -0.65
CA GLN A 26 -17.60 12.13 -1.67
C GLN A 26 -16.14 12.04 -2.13
N LEU A 27 -15.51 13.19 -2.36
CA LEU A 27 -14.10 13.25 -2.73
C LEU A 27 -13.21 12.61 -1.65
N GLY A 28 -13.48 12.89 -0.37
CA GLY A 28 -12.77 12.30 0.76
C GLY A 28 -12.84 10.77 0.74
N TYR A 29 -14.04 10.22 0.51
CA TYR A 29 -14.27 8.78 0.40
C TYR A 29 -13.52 8.16 -0.79
N GLU A 30 -13.55 8.79 -1.97
CA GLU A 30 -12.87 8.30 -3.17
C GLU A 30 -11.34 8.29 -2.97
N LEU A 31 -10.79 9.39 -2.45
CA LEU A 31 -9.34 9.52 -2.22
C LEU A 31 -8.84 8.55 -1.15
N VAL A 32 -9.56 8.38 -0.04
CA VAL A 32 -9.15 7.47 1.02
C VAL A 32 -9.26 6.00 0.60
N THR A 33 -10.25 5.66 -0.23
CA THR A 33 -10.41 4.31 -0.81
C THR A 33 -9.20 3.95 -1.66
N ILE A 34 -8.76 4.86 -2.54
CA ILE A 34 -7.54 4.66 -3.35
C ILE A 34 -6.30 4.57 -2.45
N TYR A 35 -6.15 5.49 -1.49
CA TYR A 35 -5.02 5.52 -0.58
C TYR A 35 -4.88 4.21 0.21
N ASN A 36 -5.93 3.79 0.91
CA ASN A 36 -5.94 2.55 1.70
C ASN A 36 -5.77 1.32 0.81
N GLY A 37 -6.40 1.31 -0.38
CA GLY A 37 -6.28 0.21 -1.32
C GLY A 37 -4.83 0.02 -1.82
N ARG A 38 -4.07 1.10 -2.01
CA ARG A 38 -2.63 1.01 -2.31
C ARG A 38 -1.82 0.45 -1.14
N LEU A 39 -2.12 0.86 0.09
CA LEU A 39 -1.49 0.28 1.27
C LEU A 39 -1.75 -1.22 1.35
N LYS A 40 -3.00 -1.64 1.07
CA LYS A 40 -3.42 -3.04 1.02
C LYS A 40 -2.66 -3.84 -0.03
N VAL A 41 -2.59 -3.37 -1.28
CA VAL A 41 -1.77 -3.98 -2.34
C VAL A 41 -0.31 -4.10 -1.89
N SER A 42 0.24 -3.08 -1.23
CA SER A 42 1.63 -3.09 -0.77
C SER A 42 1.89 -4.16 0.29
N ARG A 43 0.97 -4.34 1.26
CA ARG A 43 1.06 -5.40 2.28
C ARG A 43 0.94 -6.79 1.67
N ILE A 44 -0.03 -7.00 0.79
CA ILE A 44 -0.20 -8.28 0.09
C ILE A 44 1.06 -8.62 -0.71
N CYS A 45 1.65 -7.65 -1.41
CA CYS A 45 2.91 -7.86 -2.13
C CYS A 45 4.03 -8.32 -1.20
N SER A 46 4.22 -7.68 -0.06
CA SER A 46 5.25 -8.08 0.92
C SER A 46 5.02 -9.49 1.45
N GLU A 47 3.77 -9.88 1.72
CA GLU A 47 3.48 -11.23 2.18
C GLU A 47 3.63 -12.28 1.06
N ILE A 48 3.30 -11.94 -0.20
CA ILE A 48 3.53 -12.84 -1.35
C ILE A 48 5.02 -13.06 -1.59
N GLU A 49 5.87 -12.06 -1.37
CA GLU A 49 7.34 -12.23 -1.46
C GLU A 49 7.85 -13.28 -0.47
N GLU A 50 7.27 -13.33 0.74
CA GLU A 50 7.62 -14.34 1.75
C GLU A 50 6.97 -15.70 1.44
N LEU A 51 5.74 -15.72 0.91
CA LEU A 51 5.08 -16.93 0.40
C LEU A 51 5.91 -17.61 -0.69
N ALA A 52 6.45 -16.84 -1.64
CA ALA A 52 7.28 -17.34 -2.73
C ALA A 52 8.62 -17.94 -2.26
N LYS A 53 9.12 -17.52 -1.10
CA LYS A 53 10.38 -18.02 -0.51
C LYS A 53 10.17 -19.17 0.47
N HIS A 54 9.11 -19.13 1.26
CA HIS A 54 8.98 -19.95 2.47
C HIS A 54 7.66 -20.71 2.59
N GLY A 55 6.74 -20.59 1.62
CA GLY A 55 5.46 -21.29 1.67
C GLY A 55 4.43 -20.61 2.57
N THR A 56 3.39 -21.33 2.97
CA THR A 56 2.21 -20.76 3.62
C THR A 56 2.46 -20.44 5.10
N MET A 57 1.65 -19.55 5.67
CA MET A 57 1.69 -19.23 7.10
C MET A 57 1.40 -20.47 7.95
N LEU A 58 2.19 -20.70 9.00
CA LEU A 58 1.94 -21.75 9.99
C LEU A 58 0.65 -21.45 10.80
N PRO A 59 -0.03 -22.48 11.30
CA PRO A 59 -1.17 -22.32 12.21
C PRO A 59 -0.84 -21.47 13.45
N PRO A 60 -1.79 -20.67 13.97
CA PRO A 60 -1.53 -19.74 15.08
C PRO A 60 -0.97 -20.36 16.36
N ASP A 61 -1.30 -21.61 16.65
CA ASP A 61 -0.82 -22.41 17.79
C ASP A 61 0.61 -22.92 17.62
N MET A 62 1.12 -22.96 16.38
CA MET A 62 2.52 -23.32 16.08
C MET A 62 3.44 -22.10 15.96
N LEU A 63 2.89 -20.89 15.82
CA LEU A 63 3.68 -19.67 15.62
C LEU A 63 4.53 -19.34 16.85
N GLY A 64 5.84 -19.17 16.63
CA GLY A 64 6.80 -18.79 17.67
C GLY A 64 7.26 -19.93 18.58
N LEU A 65 6.85 -21.17 18.29
CA LEU A 65 7.37 -22.37 18.93
C LEU A 65 8.65 -22.86 18.23
N THR A 66 9.52 -23.52 18.99
CA THR A 66 10.66 -24.25 18.41
C THR A 66 10.22 -25.59 17.84
N ASP A 67 11.01 -26.16 16.95
CA ASP A 67 10.75 -27.50 16.37
C ASP A 67 10.58 -28.57 17.48
N GLU A 68 11.35 -28.46 18.58
CA GLU A 68 11.28 -29.33 19.76
C GLU A 68 9.94 -29.19 20.50
N GLN A 69 9.47 -27.96 20.70
CA GLN A 69 8.18 -27.69 21.37
C GLN A 69 7.00 -28.18 20.53
N VAL A 70 7.07 -28.03 19.20
CA VAL A 70 6.07 -28.55 18.28
C VAL A 70 5.99 -30.08 18.37
N GLU A 71 7.13 -30.75 18.44
CA GLU A 71 7.20 -32.22 18.59
C GLU A 71 6.65 -32.68 19.95
N GLU A 72 7.04 -32.02 21.05
CA GLU A 72 6.59 -32.32 22.41
C GLU A 72 5.07 -32.14 22.57
N LEU A 73 4.51 -31.10 21.97
CA LEU A 73 3.07 -30.81 21.99
C LEU A 73 2.28 -31.59 20.94
N HIS A 74 2.96 -32.39 20.10
CA HIS A 74 2.36 -33.14 19.00
C HIS A 74 1.49 -32.28 18.07
N LEU A 75 1.91 -31.05 17.81
CA LEU A 75 1.20 -30.13 16.92
C LEU A 75 1.48 -30.49 15.45
N VAL A 76 0.44 -30.41 14.62
CA VAL A 76 0.51 -30.78 13.20
C VAL A 76 -0.10 -29.65 12.36
N ASP A 77 0.59 -29.27 11.29
CA ASP A 77 0.06 -28.33 10.31
C ASP A 77 -0.98 -29.02 9.42
N GLU A 78 -2.25 -28.92 9.80
CA GLU A 78 -3.38 -29.49 9.04
C GLU A 78 -3.50 -28.94 7.61
N TRP A 79 -2.90 -27.78 7.33
CA TRP A 79 -2.97 -27.14 6.02
C TRP A 79 -1.81 -27.52 5.11
N ALA A 80 -0.73 -28.11 5.62
CA ALA A 80 0.47 -28.44 4.84
C ALA A 80 0.16 -29.38 3.66
N ASP A 81 -0.78 -30.32 3.83
CA ASP A 81 -1.17 -31.30 2.81
C ASP A 81 -2.30 -30.80 1.88
N THR A 82 -3.02 -29.76 2.29
CA THR A 82 -4.15 -29.22 1.50
C THR A 82 -3.73 -28.00 0.68
N CYS A 83 -2.97 -27.08 1.28
CA CYS A 83 -2.52 -25.84 0.68
C CYS A 83 -1.17 -26.01 -0.03
N VAL A 84 -1.10 -27.01 -0.91
CA VAL A 84 0.12 -27.36 -1.65
C VAL A 84 0.23 -26.51 -2.93
N PRO A 85 1.41 -25.92 -3.22
CA PRO A 85 1.59 -25.18 -4.45
C PRO A 85 1.56 -26.09 -5.69
N SER A 86 1.04 -25.57 -6.80
CA SER A 86 1.01 -26.20 -8.11
C SER A 86 2.41 -26.69 -8.52
N GLY A 87 2.54 -27.97 -8.86
CA GLY A 87 3.85 -28.56 -9.20
C GLY A 87 4.71 -28.93 -7.99
N GLY A 88 4.15 -28.89 -6.77
CA GLY A 88 4.83 -29.29 -5.54
C GLY A 88 5.73 -28.20 -4.96
N TRP A 89 6.48 -28.57 -3.93
CA TRP A 89 7.31 -27.66 -3.16
C TRP A 89 8.74 -28.19 -2.99
N ARG A 90 9.63 -27.30 -2.54
CA ARG A 90 10.97 -27.63 -2.04
C ARG A 90 11.14 -27.03 -0.66
N PHE A 91 11.94 -27.65 0.19
CA PHE A 91 12.13 -27.16 1.54
C PHE A 91 13.04 -25.91 1.55
N ASN A 92 12.56 -24.83 2.14
CA ASN A 92 13.33 -23.63 2.43
C ASN A 92 12.81 -22.98 3.73
N ARG A 93 13.47 -23.30 4.84
CA ARG A 93 13.09 -22.85 6.19
C ARG A 93 12.95 -21.34 6.25
N ASP A 94 11.87 -20.87 6.88
CA ASP A 94 11.70 -19.47 7.25
C ASP A 94 12.63 -19.12 8.42
N PRO A 95 13.56 -18.16 8.28
CA PRO A 95 14.42 -17.72 9.38
C PRO A 95 13.66 -17.17 10.59
N VAL A 96 12.46 -16.61 10.38
CA VAL A 96 11.62 -16.05 11.44
C VAL A 96 10.71 -17.13 12.05
N GLY A 97 10.52 -18.26 11.37
CA GLY A 97 9.67 -19.36 11.84
C GLY A 97 8.17 -19.06 11.80
N ARG A 98 7.71 -18.21 10.86
CA ARG A 98 6.28 -17.90 10.67
C ARG A 98 5.64 -18.76 9.58
N ARG A 99 6.41 -19.19 8.59
CA ARG A 99 5.95 -19.99 7.44
C ARG A 99 6.48 -21.42 7.52
N ASN A 100 5.77 -22.36 6.88
CA ASN A 100 6.04 -23.79 6.99
C ASN A 100 7.30 -24.29 6.23
N GLY A 101 7.93 -23.42 5.44
CA GLY A 101 9.12 -23.75 4.66
C GLY A 101 8.82 -24.51 3.36
N HIS A 102 7.56 -24.76 3.00
CA HIS A 102 7.17 -25.43 1.76
C HIS A 102 7.15 -24.43 0.59
N GLN A 103 8.35 -24.03 0.17
CA GLN A 103 8.54 -23.08 -0.93
C GLN A 103 7.99 -23.64 -2.26
N PRO A 104 7.25 -22.84 -3.05
CA PRO A 104 6.89 -23.22 -4.42
C PRO A 104 8.12 -23.54 -5.30
N GLN A 105 7.95 -24.43 -6.28
CA GLN A 105 8.97 -24.65 -7.30
C GLN A 105 9.31 -23.35 -8.06
N ALA A 106 10.53 -23.27 -8.60
CA ALA A 106 11.06 -22.04 -9.22
C ALA A 106 10.10 -21.39 -10.22
N LYS A 107 9.48 -22.18 -11.12
CA LYS A 107 8.52 -21.66 -12.09
C LYS A 107 7.28 -21.02 -11.46
N MET A 108 6.80 -21.54 -10.34
CA MET A 108 5.65 -20.98 -9.62
C MET A 108 6.05 -19.78 -8.76
N ALA A 109 7.24 -19.82 -8.15
CA ALA A 109 7.78 -18.65 -7.45
C ALA A 109 7.93 -17.45 -8.40
N GLU A 110 8.43 -17.67 -9.63
CA GLU A 110 8.53 -16.64 -10.67
C GLU A 110 7.16 -16.01 -11.04
N VAL A 111 6.07 -16.80 -11.04
CA VAL A 111 4.72 -16.27 -11.27
C VAL A 111 4.31 -15.28 -10.17
N LEU A 112 4.58 -15.61 -8.91
CA LEU A 112 4.31 -14.73 -7.77
C LEU A 112 5.19 -13.47 -7.82
N GLU A 113 6.49 -13.64 -8.03
CA GLU A 113 7.46 -12.53 -8.08
C GLU A 113 7.13 -11.55 -9.20
N LYS A 114 6.79 -12.05 -10.40
CA LYS A 114 6.37 -11.21 -11.51
C LYS A 114 5.09 -10.44 -11.20
N ALA A 115 4.08 -11.11 -10.65
CA ALA A 115 2.83 -10.48 -10.27
C ALA A 115 3.03 -9.37 -9.22
N VAL A 116 3.93 -9.60 -8.25
CA VAL A 116 4.31 -8.57 -7.25
C VAL A 116 4.99 -7.38 -7.91
N ALA A 117 5.95 -7.61 -8.81
CA ALA A 117 6.65 -6.54 -9.52
C ALA A 117 5.68 -5.68 -10.34
N ASP A 118 4.79 -6.33 -11.09
CA ASP A 118 3.78 -5.68 -11.91
C ASP A 118 2.76 -4.90 -11.05
N ALA A 119 2.27 -5.50 -9.96
CA ALA A 119 1.35 -4.83 -9.02
C ALA A 119 1.99 -3.60 -8.36
N LYS A 120 3.25 -3.71 -7.90
CA LYS A 120 4.01 -2.57 -7.34
C LYS A 120 4.19 -1.46 -8.38
N ALA A 121 4.37 -1.79 -9.66
CA ALA A 121 4.46 -0.80 -10.73
C ALA A 121 3.12 -0.09 -10.96
N ILE A 122 1.99 -0.82 -10.96
CA ILE A 122 0.63 -0.26 -11.14
C ILE A 122 0.28 0.77 -10.06
N ILE A 123 0.63 0.51 -8.80
CA ILE A 123 0.31 1.42 -7.68
C ILE A 123 1.44 2.39 -7.29
N SER A 124 2.50 2.46 -8.09
CA SER A 124 3.74 3.17 -7.75
C SER A 124 3.52 4.68 -7.52
N LYS A 125 4.17 5.23 -6.48
CA LYS A 125 4.19 6.68 -6.21
C LYS A 125 4.86 7.47 -7.35
N LYS A 126 5.73 6.82 -8.14
CA LYS A 126 6.45 7.42 -9.28
C LYS A 126 5.51 7.91 -10.38
N LEU A 127 4.32 7.31 -10.52
CA LEU A 127 3.29 7.71 -11.48
C LEU A 127 2.86 9.17 -11.29
N THR A 128 2.98 9.71 -10.07
CA THR A 128 2.74 11.13 -9.77
C THR A 128 3.69 12.05 -10.54
N GLY A 129 4.97 11.66 -10.66
CA GLY A 129 5.98 12.42 -11.42
C GLY A 129 5.79 12.32 -12.93
N GLU A 130 5.21 11.20 -13.40
CA GLU A 130 4.86 10.98 -14.80
C GLU A 130 3.55 11.66 -15.23
N GLY A 131 2.84 12.30 -14.29
CA GLY A 131 1.57 12.97 -14.58
C GLY A 131 0.39 12.01 -14.77
N LYS A 132 0.53 10.72 -14.40
CA LYS A 132 -0.52 9.71 -14.57
C LYS A 132 -1.45 9.69 -13.36
N PRO A 133 -2.76 9.96 -13.53
CA PRO A 133 -3.74 9.83 -12.46
C PRO A 133 -3.99 8.37 -12.10
N MET A 134 -4.42 8.17 -10.85
CA MET A 134 -4.78 6.86 -10.32
C MET A 134 -6.28 6.83 -10.01
N THR A 135 -6.89 5.69 -10.31
CA THR A 135 -8.31 5.45 -10.05
C THR A 135 -8.49 4.25 -9.16
N GLN A 136 -9.69 4.08 -8.60
CA GLN A 136 -10.04 2.87 -7.85
C GLN A 136 -9.90 1.60 -8.72
N ARG A 137 -10.21 1.71 -10.01
CA ARG A 137 -10.02 0.60 -10.97
C ARG A 137 -8.56 0.18 -11.07
N THR A 138 -7.63 1.13 -11.11
CA THR A 138 -6.19 0.84 -11.14
C THR A 138 -5.75 0.02 -9.92
N VAL A 139 -6.28 0.33 -8.74
CA VAL A 139 -6.00 -0.44 -7.52
C VAL A 139 -6.64 -1.83 -7.58
N GLN A 140 -7.87 -1.92 -8.08
CA GLN A 140 -8.57 -3.20 -8.25
C GLN A 140 -7.82 -4.13 -9.23
N GLU A 141 -7.32 -3.59 -10.34
CA GLU A 141 -6.52 -4.33 -11.32
C GLU A 141 -5.24 -4.92 -10.68
N ALA A 142 -4.57 -4.17 -9.79
CA ALA A 142 -3.43 -4.69 -9.05
C ALA A 142 -3.83 -5.81 -8.06
N LEU A 143 -4.96 -5.67 -7.36
CA LEU A 143 -5.48 -6.71 -6.46
C LEU A 143 -5.86 -7.98 -7.22
N ASP A 144 -6.51 -7.85 -8.37
CA ASP A 144 -6.96 -8.98 -9.19
C ASP A 144 -5.77 -9.72 -9.82
N LEU A 145 -4.72 -8.99 -10.21
CA LEU A 145 -3.46 -9.58 -10.67
C LEU A 145 -2.84 -10.46 -9.59
N LEU A 146 -2.71 -9.94 -8.36
CA LEU A 146 -2.15 -10.69 -7.23
C LEU A 146 -3.02 -11.89 -6.87
N ARG A 147 -4.35 -11.72 -6.85
CA ARG A 147 -5.30 -12.81 -6.58
C ARG A 147 -5.18 -13.91 -7.63
N GLY A 148 -5.08 -13.55 -8.91
CA GLY A 148 -4.90 -14.49 -10.02
C GLY A 148 -3.60 -15.28 -9.90
N ALA A 149 -2.49 -14.61 -9.58
CA ALA A 149 -1.19 -15.25 -9.38
C ALA A 149 -1.21 -16.24 -8.20
N VAL A 150 -1.78 -15.84 -7.06
CA VAL A 150 -1.96 -16.73 -5.90
C VAL A 150 -2.85 -17.91 -6.26
N MET A 151 -3.93 -17.72 -7.03
CA MET A 151 -4.82 -18.82 -7.45
C MET A 151 -4.13 -19.82 -8.40
N ILE A 152 -3.24 -19.35 -9.27
CA ILE A 152 -2.45 -20.22 -10.15
C ILE A 152 -1.49 -21.10 -9.32
N VAL A 153 -0.82 -20.49 -8.33
CA VAL A 153 0.16 -21.19 -7.52
C VAL A 153 -0.50 -22.03 -6.43
N TYR A 154 -1.59 -21.58 -5.83
CA TYR A 154 -2.31 -22.27 -4.76
C TYR A 154 -3.80 -22.44 -5.13
N PRO A 155 -4.13 -23.41 -6.01
CA PRO A 155 -5.50 -23.60 -6.51
C PRO A 155 -6.49 -24.04 -5.42
N MET A 156 -5.99 -24.70 -4.37
CA MET A 156 -6.76 -25.08 -3.17
C MET A 156 -6.87 -23.95 -2.14
N GLN A 157 -6.51 -22.72 -2.54
CA GLN A 157 -6.44 -21.52 -1.70
C GLN A 157 -5.33 -21.61 -0.64
N LEU A 158 -4.96 -20.44 -0.10
CA LEU A 158 -4.08 -20.34 1.06
C LEU A 158 -4.86 -20.69 2.34
N PRO A 159 -4.17 -21.02 3.45
CA PRO A 159 -4.84 -21.24 4.73
C PRO A 159 -5.70 -20.02 5.14
N PRO A 160 -6.83 -20.21 5.85
CA PRO A 160 -7.72 -19.12 6.25
C PRO A 160 -7.03 -18.11 7.17
N HIS A 161 -6.01 -18.55 7.92
CA HIS A 161 -5.18 -17.70 8.77
C HIS A 161 -4.02 -17.03 8.03
N ASP A 162 -3.81 -17.31 6.75
CA ASP A 162 -2.74 -16.64 5.98
C ASP A 162 -3.12 -15.17 5.71
N PRO A 163 -2.24 -14.20 6.06
CA PRO A 163 -2.53 -12.78 5.89
C PRO A 163 -2.95 -12.39 4.47
N ILE A 164 -2.41 -13.07 3.45
CA ILE A 164 -2.75 -12.81 2.04
C ILE A 164 -4.24 -13.11 1.79
N ARG A 165 -4.74 -14.23 2.32
CA ARG A 165 -6.14 -14.63 2.17
C ARG A 165 -7.06 -13.73 2.98
N MET A 166 -6.67 -13.38 4.21
CA MET A 166 -7.43 -12.44 5.03
C MET A 166 -7.59 -11.09 4.33
N GLU A 167 -6.50 -10.54 3.79
CA GLU A 167 -6.53 -9.31 3.02
C GLU A 167 -7.44 -9.43 1.78
N PHE A 168 -7.36 -10.51 0.99
CA PHE A 168 -8.27 -10.67 -0.15
C PHE A 168 -9.76 -10.75 0.23
N ASN A 169 -10.06 -11.21 1.43
CA ASN A 169 -11.42 -11.37 1.96
C ASN A 169 -11.90 -10.17 2.79
N ASN A 170 -11.05 -9.15 3.01
CA ASN A 170 -11.31 -8.02 3.90
C ASN A 170 -11.57 -8.44 5.36
N THR A 171 -10.88 -9.48 5.82
CA THR A 171 -10.94 -9.99 7.20
C THR A 171 -9.60 -9.85 7.93
N GLU A 172 -8.70 -9.01 7.41
CA GLU A 172 -7.43 -8.71 8.06
C GLU A 172 -7.64 -8.01 9.40
N ASP A 173 -6.85 -8.38 10.40
CA ASP A 173 -6.67 -7.57 11.61
C ASP A 173 -5.31 -6.88 11.55
N LEU A 174 -5.33 -5.55 11.49
CA LEU A 174 -4.13 -4.72 11.48
C LEU A 174 -3.75 -4.24 12.89
N SER A 175 -4.52 -4.59 13.93
CA SER A 175 -4.28 -4.13 15.29
C SER A 175 -2.85 -4.43 15.75
N GLY A 176 -2.21 -3.46 16.42
CA GLY A 176 -0.82 -3.59 16.88
C GLY A 176 0.26 -3.56 15.77
N THR A 177 -0.11 -3.54 14.49
CA THR A 177 0.85 -3.43 13.37
C THR A 177 1.15 -1.98 13.01
N GLN A 178 2.32 -1.73 12.41
CA GLN A 178 2.66 -0.42 11.84
C GLN A 178 1.64 0.02 10.76
N ALA A 179 1.07 -0.92 10.01
CA ALA A 179 0.08 -0.62 8.98
C ALA A 179 -1.20 0.03 9.54
N SER A 180 -1.61 -0.30 10.77
CA SER A 180 -2.78 0.35 11.40
C SER A 180 -2.59 1.86 11.60
N LEU A 181 -1.35 2.31 11.78
CA LEU A 181 -1.01 3.72 11.93
C LEU A 181 -1.14 4.50 10.61
N GLU A 182 -1.09 3.82 9.47
CA GLU A 182 -1.20 4.45 8.16
C GLU A 182 -2.64 4.47 7.63
N VAL A 183 -3.37 3.36 7.78
CA VAL A 183 -4.75 3.21 7.27
C VAL A 183 -5.68 4.25 7.89
N ILE A 184 -6.46 4.94 7.05
CA ILE A 184 -7.41 5.97 7.46
C ILE A 184 -8.82 5.41 7.34
N GLU A 185 -9.56 5.33 8.44
CA GLU A 185 -10.98 4.95 8.39
C GLU A 185 -11.76 5.98 7.53
N PRO A 186 -12.60 5.55 6.57
CA PRO A 186 -13.26 6.48 5.65
C PRO A 186 -14.07 7.57 6.33
N ALA A 187 -14.72 7.27 7.46
CA ALA A 187 -15.48 8.24 8.24
C ALA A 187 -14.60 9.28 8.97
N LYS A 188 -13.30 9.01 9.13
CA LYS A 188 -12.33 9.84 9.85
C LYS A 188 -11.37 10.57 8.91
N VAL A 189 -11.59 10.53 7.59
CA VAL A 189 -10.76 11.25 6.63
C VAL A 189 -11.03 12.75 6.71
N GLN A 190 -9.96 13.55 6.64
CA GLN A 190 -10.02 14.99 6.47
C GLN A 190 -9.17 15.44 5.29
N LEU A 191 -9.73 16.31 4.46
CA LEU A 191 -9.02 16.89 3.31
C LEU A 191 -8.55 18.30 3.65
N TRP A 192 -7.28 18.58 3.34
CA TRP A 192 -6.68 19.89 3.57
C TRP A 192 -6.14 20.48 2.27
N PHE A 193 -6.49 21.73 2.03
CA PHE A 193 -6.01 22.51 0.89
C PHE A 193 -5.51 23.88 1.37
N ALA A 194 -4.31 24.28 0.94
CA ALA A 194 -3.69 25.56 1.31
C ALA A 194 -3.69 25.84 2.84
N GLY A 195 -3.49 24.81 3.65
CA GLY A 195 -3.47 24.91 5.11
C GLY A 195 -4.84 25.12 5.78
N LYS A 196 -5.94 24.96 5.03
CA LYS A 196 -7.32 25.02 5.53
C LYS A 196 -8.00 23.66 5.38
N LEU A 197 -8.80 23.30 6.38
CA LEU A 197 -9.67 22.13 6.33
C LEU A 197 -10.78 22.37 5.29
N MET A 198 -11.00 21.39 4.43
CA MET A 198 -12.11 21.38 3.48
C MET A 198 -13.33 20.78 4.17
N LEU A 199 -14.42 21.55 4.28
CA LEU A 199 -15.64 21.11 4.95
C LEU A 199 -16.43 20.15 4.05
N ASN A 200 -16.90 19.05 4.62
CA ASN A 200 -17.55 17.94 3.91
C ASN A 200 -18.82 18.35 3.13
N ASP A 201 -19.58 19.32 3.64
CA ASP A 201 -20.84 19.79 3.08
C ASP A 201 -20.67 20.64 1.80
N LYS A 202 -19.45 21.14 1.57
CA LYS A 202 -19.10 22.05 0.47
C LYS A 202 -18.81 21.33 -0.83
N LEU A 203 -18.99 22.05 -1.94
CA LEU A 203 -18.46 21.65 -3.24
C LEU A 203 -16.97 22.01 -3.35
N LEU A 204 -16.21 21.20 -4.09
CA LEU A 204 -14.79 21.47 -4.34
C LEU A 204 -14.59 22.88 -4.94
N GLY A 205 -15.45 23.27 -5.88
CA GLY A 205 -15.40 24.57 -6.57
C GLY A 205 -15.63 25.78 -5.67
N GLU A 206 -16.32 25.63 -4.54
CA GLU A 206 -16.47 26.70 -3.54
C GLU A 206 -15.14 27.00 -2.82
N ILE A 207 -14.22 26.02 -2.80
CA ILE A 207 -12.95 26.11 -2.07
C ILE A 207 -11.80 26.51 -3.01
N VAL A 208 -11.74 25.89 -4.20
CA VAL A 208 -10.61 26.05 -5.13
C VAL A 208 -10.93 26.96 -6.31
N GLY A 209 -12.18 27.43 -6.42
CA GLY A 209 -12.71 28.21 -7.52
C GLY A 209 -13.36 27.35 -8.61
N GLN A 210 -14.04 28.00 -9.55
CA GLN A 210 -14.82 27.35 -10.61
C GLN A 210 -13.96 26.90 -11.81
N ASN A 211 -12.64 27.06 -11.75
CA ASN A 211 -11.76 26.75 -12.87
C ASN A 211 -11.44 25.24 -12.96
N GLU A 212 -12.07 24.60 -13.93
CA GLU A 212 -11.89 23.20 -14.33
C GLU A 212 -10.57 22.90 -15.05
N LYS A 213 -9.58 23.79 -15.05
CA LYS A 213 -8.22 23.54 -15.57
C LYS A 213 -7.17 23.89 -14.53
N THR A 214 -7.37 23.40 -13.32
CA THR A 214 -6.52 23.73 -12.16
C THR A 214 -5.88 22.48 -11.59
N LYS A 215 -4.60 22.56 -11.22
CA LYS A 215 -3.90 21.55 -10.43
C LYS A 215 -3.73 22.05 -9.01
N ILE A 216 -4.14 21.28 -8.01
CA ILE A 216 -4.01 21.63 -6.59
C ILE A 216 -3.35 20.51 -5.79
N ILE A 217 -2.76 20.85 -4.66
CA ILE A 217 -2.21 19.88 -3.70
C ILE A 217 -3.21 19.70 -2.57
N VAL A 218 -3.67 18.46 -2.37
CA VAL A 218 -4.60 18.09 -1.29
C VAL A 218 -3.89 17.13 -0.34
N LYS A 219 -3.89 17.44 0.95
CA LYS A 219 -3.31 16.58 1.99
C LYS A 219 -4.41 15.76 2.69
N LEU A 220 -4.17 14.46 2.81
CA LEU A 220 -4.97 13.53 3.62
C LEU A 220 -4.53 13.60 5.08
N ALA A 221 -5.47 13.86 5.98
CA ALA A 221 -5.29 13.82 7.43
C ALA A 221 -6.29 12.84 8.06
N LYS A 222 -5.94 12.23 9.21
CA LYS A 222 -6.92 11.55 10.07
C LYS A 222 -7.54 12.58 11.00
N LEU A 223 -8.79 12.35 11.36
CA LEU A 223 -9.45 13.08 12.43
C LEU A 223 -8.56 13.02 13.69
N ASN A 224 -8.35 14.18 14.32
CA ASN A 224 -7.50 14.40 15.50
C ASN A 224 -5.98 14.41 15.28
N GLU A 225 -5.46 14.32 14.04
CA GLU A 225 -4.03 14.54 13.76
C GLU A 225 -3.62 16.03 13.70
N GLY A 226 -4.60 16.94 13.73
CA GLY A 226 -4.37 18.37 13.57
C GLY A 226 -4.09 18.78 12.12
N ALA A 227 -3.68 20.04 11.94
CA ALA A 227 -3.38 20.56 10.61
C ALA A 227 -2.07 19.96 10.07
N PRO A 228 -2.05 19.42 8.84
CA PRO A 228 -0.82 18.90 8.25
C PRO A 228 0.19 20.04 8.05
N GLY A 229 1.48 19.69 8.05
CA GLY A 229 2.57 20.62 7.78
C GLY A 229 2.35 21.41 6.49
N ARG A 230 2.75 22.68 6.47
CA ARG A 230 2.66 23.50 5.25
C ARG A 230 3.68 23.01 4.23
N GLU A 231 3.31 23.09 2.95
CA GLU A 231 4.24 22.83 1.86
C GLU A 231 5.45 23.77 1.96
N PRO A 232 6.68 23.27 1.77
CA PRO A 232 7.86 24.12 1.72
C PRO A 232 7.75 25.07 0.53
N VAL A 233 8.03 26.36 0.77
CA VAL A 233 7.98 27.42 -0.26
C VAL A 233 9.03 27.19 -1.36
N ILE A 234 10.08 26.42 -1.04
CA ILE A 234 11.20 26.11 -1.92
C ILE A 234 11.18 24.61 -2.20
N SER A 235 11.20 24.23 -3.48
CA SER A 235 11.30 22.82 -3.87
C SER A 235 12.66 22.23 -3.46
N GLU A 236 12.71 20.91 -3.23
CA GLU A 236 13.94 20.17 -2.92
C GLU A 236 15.05 20.46 -3.96
N ASP A 237 14.72 20.47 -5.25
CA ASP A 237 15.68 20.75 -6.32
C ASP A 237 16.18 22.20 -6.28
N ALA A 238 15.29 23.17 -6.06
CA ALA A 238 15.69 24.57 -5.89
C ALA A 238 16.56 24.75 -4.64
N ARG A 239 16.26 24.03 -3.57
CA ARG A 239 17.06 24.00 -2.33
C ARG A 239 18.45 23.42 -2.60
N ARG A 240 18.56 22.30 -3.33
CA ARG A 240 19.85 21.70 -3.73
C ARG A 240 20.66 22.66 -4.62
N GLN A 241 20.01 23.30 -5.59
CA GLN A 241 20.66 24.29 -6.45
C GLN A 241 21.16 25.50 -5.65
N MET A 242 20.36 26.00 -4.71
CA MET A 242 20.77 27.08 -3.80
C MET A 242 21.95 26.67 -2.92
N MET A 243 21.93 25.47 -2.33
CA MET A 243 23.08 24.95 -1.56
C MET A 243 24.33 24.81 -2.42
N ALA A 244 24.20 24.26 -3.63
CA ALA A 244 25.32 24.10 -4.57
C ALA A 244 25.89 25.44 -5.06
N HIS A 245 25.05 26.46 -5.23
CA HIS A 245 25.47 27.81 -5.56
C HIS A 245 26.15 28.49 -4.37
N ALA A 246 25.62 28.33 -3.15
CA ALA A 246 26.21 28.86 -1.93
C ALA A 246 27.60 28.24 -1.66
N TYR A 247 27.76 26.93 -1.87
CA TYR A 247 29.03 26.23 -1.75
C TYR A 247 30.07 26.77 -2.75
N ARG A 248 29.71 26.87 -4.04
CA ARG A 248 30.61 27.44 -5.07
C ARG A 248 31.06 28.86 -4.72
N ARG A 249 30.15 29.71 -4.27
CA ARG A 249 30.45 31.08 -3.85
C ARG A 249 31.40 31.12 -2.64
N GLN A 250 31.29 30.15 -1.72
CA GLN A 250 32.17 30.04 -0.56
C GLN A 250 33.59 29.60 -0.96
N GLU A 251 33.73 28.75 -1.98
CA GLU A 251 35.03 28.38 -2.53
C GLU A 251 35.68 29.52 -3.33
N GLU A 252 34.90 30.31 -4.07
CA GLU A 252 35.40 31.49 -4.80
C GLU A 252 35.86 32.64 -3.87
N LEU A 253 35.36 32.67 -2.63
CA LEU A 253 35.71 33.67 -1.61
C LEU A 253 36.84 33.22 -0.67
N LYS A 254 37.35 31.98 -0.82
CA LYS A 254 38.53 31.46 -0.12
C LYS A 254 39.80 31.76 -0.91
#